data_AF-A0A2S7IK60-F1
#
_entry.id   AF-A0A2S7IK60-F1
#
_cell.length_a   1.000
_cell.length_b   1.000
_cell.length_c   1.000
_cell.angle_alpha   90.00
_cell.angle_beta   90.00
_cell.angle_gamma   90.00
#
_symmetry.space_group_name_H-M   'P 1'
#
loop_
_entity.id
_entity.type
_entity.pdbx_description
1 polymer ?
#
loop_
_entity_poly.entity_id
_entity_poly.type
_entity_poly.pdbx_seq_one_letter_code
_entity_poly.pdbx_strand_id
1 'polypeptide(L)'
;MSPVEEKTRYSEEELKEFEELIQKKLGDTRTELNYIREALSKRNDPGTDTTSGNTKLLEDGADTSERENLSQLAARLQKYATQLENALIRIKNGTYGVCVDTGKLIPKERLRVVPHTQQTIEAKLRKQS
;
A
#
# COMPACT_ATOMS: atom_id res chain seq x y z
N MET A 1 -40.74 -7.73 -13.58
CA MET A 1 -39.40 -7.63 -12.97
C MET A 1 -38.37 -7.63 -14.06
N SER A 2 -37.66 -6.52 -14.27
CA SER A 2 -36.47 -6.50 -15.12
C SER A 2 -35.37 -7.31 -14.44
N PRO A 3 -34.66 -8.22 -15.13
CA PRO A 3 -33.51 -8.89 -14.54
C PRO A 3 -32.47 -7.81 -14.25
N VAL A 4 -32.11 -7.66 -12.98
CA VAL A 4 -31.01 -6.78 -12.59
C VAL A 4 -29.77 -7.41 -13.21
N GLU A 5 -29.28 -6.85 -14.32
CA GLU A 5 -28.03 -7.28 -14.94
C GLU A 5 -26.96 -7.29 -13.86
N GLU A 6 -26.57 -8.50 -13.46
CA GLU A 6 -25.58 -8.74 -12.43
C GLU A 6 -24.24 -8.31 -13.02
N LYS A 7 -23.91 -7.01 -12.90
CA LYS A 7 -22.69 -6.44 -13.47
C LYS A 7 -21.49 -7.17 -12.89
N THR A 8 -20.87 -8.02 -13.71
CA THR A 8 -19.70 -8.82 -13.33
C THR A 8 -18.39 -8.05 -13.48
N ARG A 9 -18.40 -6.89 -14.14
CA ARG A 9 -17.24 -6.02 -14.34
C ARG A 9 -17.60 -4.53 -14.37
N TYR A 10 -16.61 -3.70 -14.11
CA TYR A 10 -16.70 -2.25 -14.25
C TYR A 10 -16.55 -1.81 -15.72
N SER A 11 -17.22 -0.72 -16.09
CA SER A 11 -17.05 -0.09 -17.41
C SER A 11 -15.69 0.57 -17.54
N GLU A 12 -15.22 0.75 -18.77
CA GLU A 12 -13.92 1.40 -19.06
C GLU A 12 -13.80 2.80 -18.46
N GLU A 13 -14.88 3.57 -18.46
CA GLU A 13 -14.95 4.91 -17.85
C GLU A 13 -14.64 4.86 -16.35
N GLU A 14 -15.26 3.90 -15.64
CA GLU A 14 -15.06 3.73 -14.20
C GLU A 14 -13.66 3.19 -13.89
N LEU A 15 -13.16 2.27 -14.72
CA LEU A 15 -11.82 1.74 -14.62
C LEU A 15 -10.77 2.83 -14.76
N LYS A 16 -11.01 3.82 -15.64
CA LYS A 16 -10.16 4.99 -15.80
C LYS A 16 -10.14 5.88 -14.55
N GLU A 17 -11.30 6.12 -13.93
CA GLU A 17 -11.35 6.85 -12.65
C GLU A 17 -10.51 6.16 -11.56
N PHE A 18 -10.60 4.82 -11.47
CA PHE A 18 -9.80 4.05 -10.52
C PHE A 18 -8.31 4.04 -10.89
N GLU A 19 -7.98 4.02 -12.18
CA GLU A 19 -6.60 4.09 -12.66
C GLU A 19 -5.91 5.36 -12.18
N GLU A 20 -6.53 6.52 -12.39
CA GLU A 20 -6.01 7.82 -11.96
C GLU A 20 -5.83 7.88 -10.44
N LEU A 21 -6.81 7.37 -9.69
CA LEU A 21 -6.75 7.30 -8.23
C LEU A 21 -5.61 6.40 -7.74
N ILE A 22 -5.40 5.24 -8.37
CA ILE A 22 -4.30 4.32 -8.03
C ILE A 22 -2.95 4.91 -8.40
N GLN A 23 -2.82 5.53 -9.57
CA GLN A 23 -1.59 6.17 -10.00
C GLN A 23 -1.16 7.28 -9.05
N LYS A 24 -2.11 8.14 -8.63
CA LYS A 24 -1.85 9.17 -7.63
C LYS A 24 -1.30 8.57 -6.33
N LYS A 25 -1.99 7.56 -5.81
CA LYS A 25 -1.62 6.91 -4.54
C LYS A 25 -0.30 6.13 -4.65
N LEU A 26 0.01 5.57 -5.82
CA LEU A 26 1.30 4.93 -6.11
C LEU A 26 2.43 5.96 -6.11
N GLY A 27 2.20 7.14 -6.70
CA GLY A 27 3.11 8.28 -6.64
C GLY A 27 3.39 8.69 -5.20
N ASP A 28 2.35 8.93 -4.40
CA ASP A 28 2.46 9.27 -2.98
C ASP A 28 3.27 8.20 -2.20
N THR A 29 2.97 6.92 -2.44
CA THR A 29 3.66 5.79 -1.78
C THR A 29 5.15 5.75 -2.17
N ARG A 30 5.48 6.02 -3.43
CA ARG A 30 6.88 6.06 -3.90
C ARG A 30 7.64 7.23 -3.30
N THR A 31 7.01 8.40 -3.17
CA THR A 31 7.59 9.56 -2.49
C THR A 31 7.86 9.25 -1.02
N GLU A 32 6.91 8.65 -0.31
CA GLU A 32 7.08 8.23 1.09
C GLU A 32 8.21 7.20 1.25
N LEU A 33 8.28 6.21 0.34
CA LEU A 33 9.39 5.26 0.33
C LEU A 33 10.75 5.94 0.14
N ASN A 34 10.83 6.94 -0.74
CA ASN A 34 12.05 7.70 -0.94
C ASN A 34 12.43 8.49 0.32
N TYR A 35 11.46 9.14 0.96
CA TYR A 35 11.67 9.86 2.21
C TYR A 35 12.22 8.95 3.32
N ILE A 36 11.60 7.78 3.52
CA ILE A 36 12.06 6.81 4.52
C ILE A 36 13.45 6.27 4.18
N ARG A 37 13.73 6.01 2.90
CA ARG A 37 15.08 5.58 2.45
C ARG A 37 16.13 6.64 2.72
N GLU A 38 15.84 7.91 2.43
CA GLU A 38 16.74 9.01 2.77
C GLU A 38 16.95 9.15 4.27
N ALA A 39 15.89 9.03 5.08
CA ALA A 39 16.00 9.06 6.54
C ALA A 39 16.91 7.94 7.07
N LEU A 40 16.76 6.72 6.55
CA LEU A 40 17.63 5.58 6.86
C LEU A 40 19.07 5.79 6.36
N SER A 41 19.26 6.46 5.22
CA SER A 41 20.59 6.71 4.65
C SER A 41 21.35 7.82 5.36
N LYS A 42 20.71 8.95 5.69
CA LYS A 42 21.34 10.12 6.34
C LYS A 42 21.86 9.78 7.74
N ARG A 43 21.22 8.85 8.44
CA ARG A 43 21.69 8.36 9.76
C ARG A 43 22.83 7.34 9.69
N ASN A 44 23.14 6.82 8.50
CA ASN A 44 24.36 6.03 8.28
C ASN A 44 25.58 6.91 7.97
N ASP A 45 25.47 8.25 8.04
CA ASP A 45 26.62 9.14 8.06
C ASP A 45 27.01 9.38 9.52
N PRO A 46 27.92 8.57 10.12
CA PRO A 46 28.48 8.87 11.42
C PRO A 46 29.41 10.07 11.25
N GLY A 47 28.81 11.26 11.20
CA GLY A 47 29.51 12.51 11.37
C GLY A 47 30.33 12.42 12.66
N THR A 48 31.64 12.48 12.49
CA THR A 48 32.65 12.45 13.54
C THR A 48 32.32 13.45 14.64
N ASP A 49 31.86 13.02 15.81
CA ASP A 49 32.10 13.77 17.03
C ASP A 49 32.50 12.84 18.17
N THR A 50 33.71 13.12 18.64
CA THR A 50 34.49 12.32 19.57
C THR A 50 34.27 12.88 20.96
N THR A 51 33.09 12.74 21.56
CA THR A 51 32.88 13.18 22.95
C THR A 51 31.99 12.24 23.76
N SER A 52 32.59 11.64 24.81
CA SER A 52 31.93 11.16 26.04
C SER A 52 31.22 9.79 26.01
N GLY A 53 32.00 8.73 26.30
CA GLY A 53 31.60 7.31 26.33
C GLY A 53 30.60 6.83 27.40
N ASN A 54 29.74 7.69 27.96
CA ASN A 54 28.63 7.26 28.85
C ASN A 54 27.23 7.57 28.29
N THR A 55 27.07 8.54 27.38
CA THR A 55 25.77 8.85 26.74
C THR A 55 25.48 7.94 25.54
N LYS A 56 26.55 7.44 24.90
CA LYS A 56 26.53 6.65 23.65
C LYS A 56 25.80 5.30 23.74
N LEU A 57 25.58 4.76 24.94
CA LEU A 57 24.88 3.47 25.14
C LEU A 57 23.36 3.62 25.25
N LEU A 58 22.86 4.76 25.71
CA LEU A 58 21.42 5.03 25.82
C LEU A 58 20.83 5.56 24.50
N GLU A 59 21.58 6.37 23.76
CA GLU A 59 21.15 6.88 22.44
C GLU A 59 21.14 5.77 21.36
N ASP A 60 22.08 4.82 21.41
CA ASP A 60 22.18 3.72 20.43
C ASP A 60 20.93 2.79 20.45
N GLY A 61 20.31 2.59 21.62
CA GLY A 61 19.08 1.81 21.76
C GLY A 61 17.83 2.49 21.17
N ALA A 62 17.77 3.82 21.21
CA ALA A 62 16.67 4.59 20.62
C ALA A 62 16.80 4.68 19.09
N ASP A 63 18.03 4.88 18.59
CA ASP A 63 18.32 4.95 17.15
C ASP A 63 18.11 3.59 16.45
N THR A 64 18.47 2.48 17.10
CA THR A 64 18.20 1.14 16.58
C THR A 64 16.71 0.85 16.49
N SER A 65 15.93 1.15 17.53
CA SER A 65 14.48 0.95 17.51
C SER A 65 13.80 1.78 16.41
N GLU A 66 14.19 3.05 16.25
CA GLU A 66 13.63 3.90 15.20
C GLU A 66 13.98 3.40 13.79
N ARG A 67 15.22 2.92 13.57
CA ARG A 67 15.65 2.31 12.31
C ARG A 67 14.85 1.06 11.98
N GLU A 68 14.60 0.19 12.96
CA GLU A 68 13.77 -1.00 12.76
C GLU A 68 12.33 -0.63 12.40
N ASN A 69 11.74 0.35 13.08
CA ASN A 69 10.41 0.86 12.77
C ASN A 69 10.32 1.41 11.34
N LEU A 70 11.27 2.25 10.93
CA LEU A 70 11.34 2.81 9.58
C LEU A 70 11.55 1.71 8.52
N SER A 71 12.38 0.71 8.81
CA SER A 71 12.61 -0.42 7.90
C SER A 71 11.36 -1.27 7.72
N GLN A 72 10.63 -1.54 8.81
CA GLN A 72 9.34 -2.23 8.74
C GLN A 72 8.29 -1.42 7.98
N LEU A 73 8.24 -0.10 8.19
CA LEU A 73 7.36 0.80 7.47
C LEU A 73 7.66 0.79 5.97
N ALA A 74 8.93 0.88 5.59
CA ALA A 74 9.38 0.80 4.20
C ALA A 74 8.96 -0.53 3.55
N ALA A 75 9.14 -1.66 4.25
CA ALA A 75 8.71 -2.96 3.75
C ALA A 75 7.19 -3.03 3.50
N ARG A 76 6.38 -2.45 4.40
CA ARG A 76 4.92 -2.36 4.24
C ARG A 76 4.53 -1.50 3.06
N LEU A 77 5.15 -0.32 2.90
CA LEU A 77 4.89 0.59 1.79
C LEU A 77 5.33 0.01 0.45
N GLN A 78 6.44 -0.72 0.41
CA GLN A 78 6.88 -1.41 -0.80
C GLN A 78 5.87 -2.48 -1.22
N LYS A 79 5.39 -3.29 -0.27
CA LYS A 79 4.31 -4.24 -0.51
C LYS A 79 3.02 -3.55 -0.95
N TYR A 80 2.72 -2.38 -0.40
CA TYR A 80 1.56 -1.57 -0.80
C TYR A 80 1.70 -1.05 -2.23
N ALA A 81 2.86 -0.52 -2.61
CA ALA A 81 3.16 -0.09 -3.99
C ALA A 81 2.98 -1.25 -4.99
N THR A 82 3.54 -2.43 -4.69
CA THR A 82 3.36 -3.62 -5.53
C THR A 82 1.88 -4.00 -5.67
N GLN A 83 1.08 -3.87 -4.61
CA GLN A 83 -0.36 -4.15 -4.70
C GLN A 83 -1.10 -3.14 -5.58
N LEU A 84 -0.72 -1.86 -5.54
CA LEU A 84 -1.25 -0.82 -6.43
C LEU A 84 -0.86 -1.08 -7.90
N GLU A 85 0.39 -1.49 -8.16
CA GLU A 85 0.84 -1.86 -9.51
C GLU A 85 0.05 -3.05 -10.05
N ASN A 86 -0.19 -4.08 -9.21
CA ASN A 86 -1.05 -5.20 -9.57
C ASN A 86 -2.51 -4.78 -9.83
N ALA A 87 -3.01 -3.78 -9.11
CA ALA A 87 -4.34 -3.23 -9.35
C ALA A 87 -4.42 -2.56 -10.73
N LEU A 88 -3.41 -1.79 -11.13
CA LEU A 88 -3.32 -1.20 -12.48
C LEU A 88 -3.32 -2.26 -13.58
N ILE A 89 -2.61 -3.38 -13.38
CA ILE A 89 -2.61 -4.50 -14.33
C ILE A 89 -4.02 -5.08 -14.49
N ARG A 90 -4.79 -5.20 -13.39
CA ARG A 90 -6.18 -5.70 -13.44
C ARG A 90 -7.12 -4.74 -14.12
N ILE A 91 -6.90 -3.44 -13.96
CA ILE A 91 -7.65 -2.39 -14.67
C ILE A 91 -7.44 -2.55 -16.17
N LYS A 92 -6.19 -2.68 -16.62
CA LYS A 92 -5.87 -2.94 -18.03
C LYS A 92 -6.49 -4.22 -18.57
N ASN A 93 -6.57 -5.26 -17.74
CA ASN A 93 -7.21 -6.52 -18.09
C ASN A 93 -8.75 -6.50 -17.94
N GLY A 94 -9.35 -5.41 -17.45
CA GLY A 94 -10.80 -5.32 -17.21
C GLY A 94 -11.33 -6.22 -16.08
N THR A 95 -10.45 -6.75 -15.22
CA THR A 95 -10.78 -7.65 -14.10
C THR A 95 -10.72 -6.95 -12.74
N TYR A 96 -10.42 -5.66 -12.73
CA TYR A 96 -10.37 -4.87 -11.51
C TYR A 96 -11.74 -4.77 -10.85
N GLY A 97 -11.75 -4.83 -9.51
CA GLY A 97 -12.98 -4.79 -8.74
C GLY A 97 -13.80 -6.08 -8.75
N VAL A 98 -13.25 -7.18 -9.28
CA VAL A 98 -13.83 -8.53 -9.13
C VAL A 98 -13.16 -9.23 -7.96
N CYS A 99 -13.96 -9.79 -7.05
CA CYS A 99 -13.45 -10.53 -5.90
C CYS A 99 -12.78 -11.84 -6.34
N VAL A 100 -11.55 -12.06 -5.92
CA VAL A 100 -10.80 -13.29 -6.27
C VAL A 100 -11.37 -14.56 -5.63
N ASP A 101 -12.09 -14.43 -4.52
CA ASP A 101 -12.70 -15.56 -3.79
C ASP A 101 -14.09 -15.90 -4.32
N THR A 102 -14.93 -14.88 -4.51
CA THR A 102 -16.36 -15.08 -4.80
C THR A 102 -16.73 -14.80 -6.26
N GLY A 103 -15.83 -14.19 -7.05
CA GLY A 103 -16.12 -13.74 -8.41
C GLY A 103 -17.11 -12.57 -8.49
N LYS A 104 -17.57 -12.03 -7.35
CA LYS A 104 -18.55 -10.93 -7.30
C LYS A 104 -17.89 -9.56 -7.42
N LEU A 105 -18.63 -8.59 -7.92
CA LEU A 105 -18.19 -7.20 -7.98
C LEU A 105 -18.02 -6.62 -6.57
N ILE A 106 -16.84 -6.06 -6.29
CA ILE A 106 -16.52 -5.33 -5.06
C ILE A 106 -17.11 -3.93 -5.20
N PRO A 107 -17.90 -3.42 -4.23
CA PRO A 107 -18.57 -2.13 -4.36
C PRO A 107 -17.61 -0.95 -4.58
N LYS A 108 -17.99 0.00 -5.44
CA LYS A 108 -17.17 1.16 -5.82
C LYS A 108 -16.68 1.96 -4.61
N GLU A 109 -17.56 2.19 -3.64
CA GLU A 109 -17.24 2.92 -2.41
C GLU A 109 -16.06 2.28 -1.66
N ARG A 110 -16.01 0.94 -1.64
CA ARG A 110 -14.91 0.21 -1.00
C ARG A 110 -13.60 0.37 -1.77
N LEU A 111 -13.64 0.32 -3.10
CA LEU A 111 -12.47 0.49 -3.95
C LEU A 111 -11.94 1.93 -3.90
N ARG A 112 -12.79 2.94 -3.69
CA ARG A 112 -12.37 4.33 -3.47
C ARG A 112 -11.56 4.49 -2.18
N VAL A 113 -11.96 3.82 -1.10
CA VAL A 113 -11.24 3.87 0.18
C VAL A 113 -9.98 3.00 0.14
N VAL A 114 -10.11 1.77 -0.38
CA VAL A 114 -9.08 0.72 -0.33
C VAL A 114 -8.83 0.16 -1.75
N PRO A 115 -8.16 0.90 -2.65
CA PRO A 115 -8.06 0.54 -4.07
C PRO A 115 -7.18 -0.69 -4.36
N HIS A 116 -6.40 -1.13 -3.38
CA HIS A 116 -5.58 -2.33 -3.46
C HIS A 116 -6.33 -3.61 -3.04
N THR A 117 -7.56 -3.49 -2.52
CA THR A 117 -8.30 -4.66 -2.01
C THR A 117 -8.74 -5.57 -3.16
N GLN A 118 -8.46 -6.86 -3.00
CA GLN A 118 -8.84 -7.90 -3.98
C GLN A 118 -10.01 -8.75 -3.46
N GLN A 119 -10.44 -8.48 -2.23
CA GLN A 119 -11.45 -9.25 -1.52
C GLN A 119 -12.55 -8.32 -1.02
N THR A 120 -13.78 -8.84 -0.96
CA THR A 120 -14.91 -8.19 -0.30
C THR A 120 -14.71 -8.22 1.23
N ILE A 121 -15.50 -7.42 1.95
CA ILE A 121 -15.50 -7.40 3.41
C ILE A 121 -15.81 -8.80 3.97
N GLU A 122 -16.78 -9.50 3.38
CA GLU A 122 -17.14 -10.88 3.76
C GLU A 122 -15.97 -11.86 3.61
N ALA A 123 -15.26 -11.81 2.48
CA ALA A 123 -14.11 -12.70 2.24
C ALA A 123 -12.92 -12.38 3.16
N LYS A 124 -12.72 -11.10 3.50
CA LYS A 124 -11.69 -10.69 4.46
C LYS A 124 -12.03 -11.14 5.88
N LEU A 125 -13.30 -11.05 6.29
CA LEU A 125 -13.76 -11.44 7.63
C LEU A 125 -13.56 -12.95 7.86
N ARG A 126 -13.81 -13.78 6.84
CA ARG A 126 -13.56 -15.25 6.91
C ARG A 126 -12.09 -15.65 7.06
N LYS A 127 -11.13 -14.80 6.65
CA LYS A 127 -9.69 -15.08 6.75
C LYS A 127 -9.05 -14.62 8.06
N GLN A 128 -9.75 -13.82 8.86
CA GLN A 128 -9.24 -13.30 10.13
C GLN A 128 -9.76 -14.07 11.36
N SER A 129 -10.57 -15.12 11.14
CA SER A 129 -11.09 -16.03 12.15
C SER A 129 -10.32 -17.35 12.20
#